data_AF-A0A3M1ZC95-F1
#
_entry.id   AF-A0A3M1ZC95-F1
#
_cell.length_a   1.000
_cell.length_b   1.000
_cell.length_c   1.000
_cell.angle_alpha   90.00
_cell.angle_beta   90.00
_cell.angle_gamma   90.00
#
_symmetry.space_group_name_H-M   'P 1'
#
loop_
_entity.id
_entity.type
_entity.pdbx_description
1 polymer ?
#
loop_
_entity_poly.entity_id
_entity_poly.type
_entity_poly.pdbx_seq_one_letter_code
_entity_poly.pdbx_strand_id
1 'polypeptide(L)'
;MKETNIIFYRTKDGAVKIEIRFEDETFWLTQKKLAELFGVEVQTINYHLKEIFKSGELQEDSTIRKIRIVQTEGSREVSRTVDFYNLDAIIAVGYRVNSYQATQFRIWATNVLKEFLLKGFVLDDERLKQGKRFDKDYFDELLERIRAIRASERRFYQKITDLYAEASIDYDPKAPITQQFYKTVQNKLHWAITGQTAAEIISNRVDAAKPNMGLTTWKNAPEGK
;
A
#
# COMPACT_ATOMS: atom_id res chain seq x y z
N MET A 1 12.60 -19.02 6.17
CA MET A 1 12.70 -17.68 5.54
C MET A 1 12.66 -17.85 4.03
N LYS A 2 11.81 -17.12 3.32
CA LYS A 2 11.69 -17.18 1.85
C LYS A 2 12.51 -16.05 1.22
N GLU A 3 13.48 -16.38 0.37
CA GLU A 3 14.17 -15.41 -0.47
C GLU A 3 13.30 -15.10 -1.69
N THR A 4 13.14 -13.81 -2.00
CA THR A 4 12.26 -13.37 -3.09
C THR A 4 12.97 -12.34 -3.96
N ASN A 5 12.88 -12.50 -5.28
CA ASN A 5 13.37 -11.51 -6.22
C ASN A 5 12.32 -10.40 -6.41
N ILE A 6 12.67 -9.18 -6.00
CA ILE A 6 11.79 -8.01 -6.05
C ILE A 6 12.47 -6.90 -6.85
N ILE A 7 11.66 -6.15 -7.61
CA ILE A 7 12.08 -4.89 -8.20
C ILE A 7 12.05 -3.84 -7.09
N PHE A 8 13.22 -3.34 -6.67
CA PHE A 8 13.28 -2.38 -5.57
C PHE A 8 12.88 -0.97 -6.04
N TYR A 9 13.41 -0.55 -7.20
CA TYR A 9 12.93 0.62 -7.93
C TYR A 9 13.25 0.50 -9.41
N ARG A 10 12.55 1.28 -10.23
CA ARG A 10 12.71 1.31 -11.69
C ARG A 10 13.28 2.65 -12.12
N THR A 11 14.37 2.61 -12.88
CA THR A 11 14.93 3.78 -13.57
C THR A 11 14.46 3.79 -15.02
N LYS A 12 14.73 4.89 -15.74
CA LYS A 12 14.45 4.96 -17.19
C LYS A 12 15.26 3.92 -17.98
N ASP A 13 16.43 3.55 -17.48
CA ASP A 13 17.35 2.61 -18.13
C ASP A 13 17.08 1.14 -17.76
N GLY A 14 16.20 0.86 -16.79
CA GLY A 14 15.84 -0.50 -16.41
C GLY A 14 15.28 -0.63 -14.99
N ALA A 15 14.77 -1.82 -14.67
CA ALA A 15 14.38 -2.16 -13.30
C ALA A 15 15.57 -2.73 -12.54
N VAL A 16 15.92 -2.14 -11.39
CA VAL A 16 16.92 -2.72 -10.49
C VAL A 16 16.26 -3.86 -9.71
N LYS A 17 16.66 -5.09 -10.04
CA LYS A 17 16.18 -6.31 -9.40
C LYS A 17 17.19 -6.74 -8.36
N ILE A 18 16.74 -6.89 -7.12
CA ILE A 18 17.58 -7.40 -6.04
C ILE A 18 16.81 -8.47 -5.29
N GLU A 19 17.54 -9.51 -4.95
CA GLU A 19 17.07 -10.54 -4.04
C GLU A 19 16.97 -9.96 -2.64
N ILE A 20 15.76 -9.89 -2.12
CA ILE A 20 15.44 -9.28 -0.84
C ILE A 20 14.76 -10.32 0.04
N ARG A 21 15.06 -10.27 1.34
CA ARG A 21 14.33 -11.04 2.34
C ARG A 21 13.17 -10.20 2.88
N PHE A 22 11.97 -10.77 2.86
CA PHE A 22 10.78 -10.14 3.44
C PHE A 22 10.36 -10.92 4.69
N GLU A 23 10.37 -10.25 5.84
CA GLU A 23 10.03 -10.82 7.14
C GLU A 23 9.51 -9.72 8.06
N ASP A 24 8.49 -10.03 8.88
CA ASP A 24 7.83 -9.08 9.80
C ASP A 24 7.41 -7.78 9.11
N GLU A 25 6.83 -7.92 7.92
CA GLU A 25 6.29 -6.82 7.11
C GLU A 25 7.32 -5.79 6.64
N THR A 26 8.61 -6.10 6.76
CA THR A 26 9.69 -5.23 6.29
C THR A 26 10.70 -5.97 5.43
N PHE A 27 11.52 -5.20 4.73
CA PHE A 27 12.56 -5.68 3.85
C PHE A 27 13.89 -5.70 4.56
N TRP A 28 14.65 -6.76 4.35
CA TRP A 28 15.96 -6.98 4.96
C TRP A 28 17.02 -7.21 3.88
N LEU A 29 18.12 -6.46 3.96
CA LEU A 29 19.27 -6.60 3.08
C LEU A 29 20.57 -6.75 3.86
N THR A 30 21.50 -7.55 3.34
CA THR A 30 22.87 -7.58 3.86
C THR A 30 23.67 -6.37 3.34
N GLN A 31 24.79 -6.05 3.98
CA GLN A 31 25.70 -5.00 3.49
C GLN A 31 26.17 -5.25 2.05
N LYS A 32 26.37 -6.52 1.68
CA LYS A 32 26.75 -6.91 0.32
C LYS A 32 25.64 -6.59 -0.69
N LYS A 33 24.38 -6.83 -0.33
CA LYS A 33 23.23 -6.47 -1.18
C LYS A 33 22.97 -4.98 -1.22
N LEU A 34 23.24 -4.25 -0.14
CA LEU A 34 23.24 -2.77 -0.14
C LEU A 34 24.31 -2.19 -1.07
N ALA A 35 25.50 -2.76 -1.06
CA ALA A 35 26.60 -2.40 -1.96
C ALA A 35 26.21 -2.62 -3.44
N GLU A 36 25.60 -3.78 -3.74
CA GLU A 36 25.04 -4.09 -5.07
C GLU A 36 23.94 -3.10 -5.47
N LEU A 37 23.00 -2.81 -4.56
CA LEU A 37 21.88 -1.88 -4.77
C LEU A 37 22.34 -0.48 -5.15
N PHE A 38 23.33 0.03 -4.42
CA PHE A 38 23.82 1.39 -4.61
C PHE A 38 25.07 1.47 -5.47
N GLY A 39 25.55 0.36 -6.05
CA GLY A 39 26.72 0.36 -6.93
C GLY A 39 27.98 0.92 -6.28
N VAL A 40 28.20 0.59 -4.99
CA VAL A 40 29.38 1.01 -4.22
C VAL A 40 30.01 -0.18 -3.51
N GLU A 41 31.20 0.01 -2.97
CA GLU A 41 31.85 -1.02 -2.17
C GLU A 41 31.20 -1.21 -0.80
N VAL A 42 31.33 -2.41 -0.25
CA VAL A 42 30.82 -2.77 1.08
C VAL A 42 31.45 -1.89 2.18
N GLN A 43 32.67 -1.41 1.99
CA GLN A 43 33.34 -0.50 2.91
C GLN A 43 32.60 0.85 3.03
N THR A 44 32.11 1.38 1.91
CA THR A 44 31.31 2.62 1.88
C THR A 44 30.00 2.46 2.62
N ILE A 45 29.32 1.32 2.45
CA ILE A 45 28.10 0.99 3.19
C ILE A 45 28.38 0.92 4.70
N ASN A 46 29.47 0.24 5.10
CA ASN A 46 29.89 0.17 6.50
C ASN A 46 30.14 1.55 7.11
N TYR A 47 30.82 2.42 6.37
CA TYR A 47 31.07 3.79 6.81
C TYR A 47 29.76 4.55 7.08
N HIS A 48 28.82 4.53 6.12
CA HIS A 48 27.56 5.26 6.28
C HIS A 48 26.69 4.69 7.39
N LEU A 49 26.61 3.37 7.56
CA LEU A 49 25.88 2.74 8.66
C LEU A 49 26.44 3.17 10.01
N LYS A 50 27.77 3.17 10.18
CA LYS A 50 28.41 3.63 11.42
C LYS A 50 28.07 5.09 11.73
N GLU A 51 28.13 5.97 10.74
CA GLU A 51 27.80 7.39 10.95
C GLU A 51 26.30 7.60 11.23
N ILE A 52 25.41 6.83 10.60
CA ILE A 52 23.97 6.83 10.90
C ILE A 52 23.73 6.52 12.38
N PHE A 53 24.30 5.42 12.88
CA PHE A 53 24.11 5.02 14.28
C PHE A 53 24.78 5.97 15.26
N LYS A 54 25.99 6.44 14.94
CA LYS A 54 26.71 7.42 15.75
C LYS A 54 25.96 8.74 15.88
N SER A 55 25.29 9.19 14.82
CA SER A 55 24.46 10.39 14.84
C SER A 55 23.13 10.22 15.59
N GLY A 56 22.75 8.99 15.91
CA GLY A 56 21.47 8.67 16.54
C GLY A 56 20.27 8.79 15.59
N GLU A 57 20.48 8.88 14.27
CA GLU A 57 19.39 8.89 13.29
C GLU A 57 18.58 7.59 13.33
N LEU A 58 19.28 6.45 13.50
CA LEU A 58 18.67 5.14 13.69
C LEU A 58 19.29 4.45 14.92
N GLN A 59 18.53 3.56 15.55
CA GLN A 59 19.02 2.69 16.63
C GLN A 59 19.41 1.32 16.07
N GLU A 60 20.62 0.86 16.40
CA GLU A 60 21.17 -0.42 15.91
C GLU A 60 20.25 -1.61 16.23
N ASP A 61 19.78 -1.71 17.48
CA ASP A 61 18.98 -2.85 17.95
C ASP A 61 17.63 -2.99 17.23
N SER A 62 17.10 -1.89 16.70
CA SER A 62 15.83 -1.86 15.95
C SER A 62 15.99 -2.09 14.45
N THR A 63 17.19 -1.87 13.92
CA THR A 63 17.46 -1.85 12.47
C THR A 63 18.35 -2.98 11.99
N ILE A 64 18.98 -3.72 12.91
CA ILE A 64 19.89 -4.83 12.60
C ILE A 64 19.31 -6.16 13.09
N ARG A 65 19.32 -7.18 12.22
CA ARG A 65 19.11 -8.58 12.60
C ARG A 65 20.35 -9.40 12.30
N LYS A 66 20.82 -10.14 13.31
CA LYS A 66 21.94 -11.07 13.17
C LYS A 66 21.42 -12.45 12.84
N ILE A 67 21.66 -12.93 11.62
CA ILE A 67 21.24 -14.26 11.19
C ILE A 67 22.48 -15.13 11.02
N ARG A 68 22.49 -16.30 11.69
CA ARG A 68 23.52 -17.31 11.47
C ARG A 68 23.23 -18.03 10.16
N ILE A 69 24.16 -17.92 9.22
CA ILE A 69 24.12 -18.63 7.94
C ILE A 69 25.20 -19.71 7.98
N VAL A 70 24.80 -20.95 7.71
CA VAL A 70 25.72 -22.07 7.52
C VAL A 70 25.95 -22.21 6.03
N GLN A 71 27.21 -22.10 5.60
CA GLN A 71 27.61 -22.38 4.22
C GLN A 71 28.59 -23.55 4.20
N THR A 72 28.41 -24.45 3.25
CA THR A 72 29.34 -25.55 3.01
C THR A 72 30.43 -25.04 2.07
N GLU A 73 31.64 -24.82 2.60
CA GLU A 73 32.83 -24.45 1.81
C GLU A 73 33.73 -25.70 1.68
N GLY A 74 33.70 -26.35 0.51
CA GLY A 74 34.41 -27.60 0.28
C GLY A 74 33.81 -28.76 1.09
N SER A 75 34.61 -29.38 1.97
CA SER A 75 34.19 -30.46 2.88
C SER A 75 33.82 -30.00 4.28
N ARG A 76 33.80 -28.68 4.55
CA ARG A 76 33.56 -28.11 5.88
C ARG A 76 32.31 -27.23 5.89
N GLU A 77 31.50 -27.39 6.93
CA GLU A 77 30.43 -26.45 7.26
C GLU A 77 31.01 -25.28 8.04
N VAL A 78 30.85 -24.07 7.51
CA VAL A 78 31.30 -22.84 8.14
C VAL A 78 30.06 -22.02 8.50
N SER A 79 29.83 -21.81 9.79
CA SER A 79 28.79 -20.90 10.27
C SER A 79 29.33 -19.47 10.35
N ARG A 80 28.69 -18.53 9.66
CA ARG A 80 28.98 -17.09 9.78
C ARG A 80 27.73 -16.36 10.26
N THR A 81 27.92 -15.41 11.17
CA THR A 81 26.86 -14.48 11.55
C THR A 81 26.85 -13.34 10.55
N VAL A 82 25.72 -13.12 9.88
CA VAL A 82 25.55 -12.06 8.89
C VAL A 82 24.50 -11.08 9.38
N ASP A 83 24.85 -9.80 9.33
CA ASP A 83 23.95 -8.72 9.70
C ASP A 83 23.04 -8.34 8.53
N PHE A 84 21.75 -8.23 8.83
CA PHE A 84 20.70 -7.78 7.94
C PHE A 84 20.18 -6.43 8.42
N TYR A 85 19.95 -5.54 7.48
CA TYR A 85 19.53 -4.15 7.71
C TYR A 85 18.13 -3.97 7.14
N ASN A 86 17.25 -3.38 7.94
CA ASN A 86 15.84 -3.17 7.60
C ASN A 86 15.64 -2.04 6.55
N LEU A 87 14.40 -1.80 6.16
CA LEU A 87 14.04 -0.77 5.19
C LEU A 87 14.53 0.65 5.58
N ASP A 88 14.46 1.01 6.86
CA ASP A 88 14.89 2.34 7.32
C ASP A 88 16.39 2.55 7.10
N ALA A 89 17.20 1.54 7.44
CA ALA A 89 18.64 1.56 7.18
C ALA A 89 18.95 1.61 5.67
N ILE A 90 18.20 0.87 4.85
CA ILE A 90 18.35 0.91 3.38
C ILE A 90 18.10 2.32 2.84
N ILE A 91 17.02 2.97 3.29
CA ILE A 91 16.68 4.35 2.89
C ILE A 91 17.76 5.32 3.36
N ALA A 92 18.14 5.28 4.64
CA ALA A 92 19.13 6.19 5.22
C ALA A 92 20.48 6.12 4.51
N VAL A 93 20.94 4.91 4.15
CA VAL A 93 22.16 4.71 3.37
C VAL A 93 21.99 5.24 1.95
N GLY A 94 20.85 4.97 1.29
CA GLY A 94 20.57 5.46 -0.06
C GLY A 94 20.62 6.99 -0.21
N TYR A 95 20.32 7.73 0.87
CA TYR A 95 20.45 9.19 0.88
C TYR A 95 21.88 9.70 1.13
N ARG A 96 22.76 8.89 1.74
CA ARG A 96 24.15 9.26 2.04
C ARG A 96 25.15 8.83 0.97
N VAL A 97 24.86 7.74 0.27
CA VAL A 97 25.76 7.21 -0.76
C VAL A 97 25.80 8.12 -1.98
N ASN A 98 27.01 8.45 -2.42
CA ASN A 98 27.23 9.22 -3.64
C ASN A 98 27.59 8.29 -4.81
N SER A 99 26.57 7.76 -5.48
CA SER A 99 26.72 6.97 -6.71
C SER A 99 25.61 7.28 -7.70
N TYR A 100 25.79 6.83 -8.95
CA TYR A 100 24.74 6.94 -9.96
C TYR A 100 23.47 6.20 -9.54
N GLN A 101 23.59 4.97 -9.05
CA GLN A 101 22.47 4.16 -8.57
C GLN A 101 21.76 4.82 -7.40
N ALA A 102 22.49 5.33 -6.41
CA ALA A 102 21.91 6.05 -5.27
C ALA A 102 21.21 7.34 -5.72
N THR A 103 21.74 8.04 -6.73
CA THR A 103 21.08 9.19 -7.34
C THR A 103 19.77 8.81 -8.00
N GLN A 104 19.73 7.70 -8.75
CA GLN A 104 18.49 7.18 -9.33
C GLN A 104 17.48 6.75 -8.27
N PHE A 105 17.92 6.12 -7.19
CA PHE A 105 17.09 5.78 -6.04
C PHE A 105 16.44 7.03 -5.44
N ARG A 106 17.21 8.10 -5.22
CA ARG A 106 16.68 9.38 -4.71
C ARG A 106 15.71 10.05 -5.68
N ILE A 107 15.97 10.02 -6.98
CA ILE A 107 15.05 10.53 -8.01
C ILE A 107 13.72 9.77 -7.93
N TRP A 108 13.78 8.44 -7.87
CA TRP A 108 12.60 7.59 -7.73
C TRP A 108 11.83 7.90 -6.44
N ALA A 109 12.51 7.90 -5.29
CA ALA A 109 11.89 8.18 -3.99
C ALA A 109 11.24 9.57 -3.95
N THR A 110 11.91 10.56 -4.55
CA THR A 110 11.36 11.92 -4.68
C THR A 110 10.11 11.94 -5.55
N ASN A 111 10.06 11.17 -6.64
CA ASN A 111 8.87 11.10 -7.48
C ASN A 111 7.71 10.41 -6.77
N VAL A 112 7.98 9.33 -6.03
CA VAL A 112 6.99 8.66 -5.17
C VAL A 112 6.42 9.63 -4.13
N LEU A 113 7.28 10.38 -3.44
CA LEU A 113 6.85 11.38 -2.48
C LEU A 113 6.05 12.52 -3.14
N LYS A 114 6.48 13.02 -4.30
CA LYS A 114 5.74 14.03 -5.06
C LYS A 114 4.37 13.53 -5.47
N GLU A 115 4.27 12.30 -5.97
CA GLU A 115 3.00 11.70 -6.34
C GLU A 115 2.07 11.58 -5.13
N PHE A 116 2.58 11.12 -3.99
CA PHE A 116 1.84 11.08 -2.74
C PHE A 116 1.35 12.47 -2.31
N LEU A 117 2.20 13.49 -2.37
CA LEU A 117 1.84 14.87 -2.00
C LEU A 117 0.81 15.48 -2.94
N LEU A 118 0.81 15.13 -4.23
CA LEU A 118 -0.13 15.67 -5.22
C LEU A 118 -1.48 14.94 -5.23
N LYS A 119 -1.47 13.61 -5.15
CA LYS A 119 -2.66 12.76 -5.30
C LYS A 119 -3.24 12.28 -3.96
N GLY A 120 -2.44 12.29 -2.89
CA GLY A 120 -2.79 11.72 -1.60
C GLY A 120 -2.55 10.21 -1.48
N PHE A 121 -2.06 9.54 -2.54
CA PHE A 121 -1.79 8.10 -2.54
C PHE A 121 -0.73 7.74 -3.60
N VAL A 122 -0.11 6.56 -3.44
CA VAL A 122 0.80 5.94 -4.41
C VAL A 122 0.40 4.48 -4.57
N LEU A 123 0.36 3.97 -5.80
CA LEU A 123 0.04 2.58 -6.12
C LEU A 123 1.14 1.96 -6.98
N ASP A 124 1.45 0.70 -6.70
CA ASP A 124 2.28 -0.14 -7.57
C ASP A 124 1.36 -1.04 -8.39
N ASP A 125 0.92 -0.53 -9.56
CA ASP A 125 -0.07 -1.19 -10.42
C ASP A 125 0.39 -2.59 -10.88
N GLU A 126 1.68 -2.75 -11.17
CA GLU A 126 2.24 -4.02 -11.62
C GLU A 126 2.22 -5.05 -10.49
N ARG A 127 2.53 -4.63 -9.25
CA ARG A 127 2.42 -5.50 -8.09
C ARG A 127 0.97 -5.87 -7.77
N LEU A 128 0.03 -4.94 -7.93
CA LEU A 128 -1.40 -5.20 -7.75
C LEU A 128 -1.95 -6.19 -8.79
N LYS A 129 -1.51 -6.11 -10.04
CA LYS A 129 -1.91 -7.05 -11.11
C LYS A 129 -1.32 -8.44 -10.96
N GLN A 130 -0.11 -8.57 -10.40
CA GLN A 130 0.63 -9.83 -10.32
C GLN A 130 0.19 -10.75 -9.16
N GLY A 131 -0.81 -10.34 -8.35
CA GLY A 131 -1.40 -11.17 -7.29
C GLY A 131 -0.51 -11.37 -6.05
N LYS A 132 -0.87 -12.34 -5.19
CA LYS A 132 -0.23 -12.61 -3.90
C LYS A 132 1.25 -12.98 -4.04
N ARG A 133 2.14 -12.04 -3.68
CA ARG A 133 3.61 -12.27 -3.67
C ARG A 133 4.19 -12.48 -2.26
N PHE A 134 3.48 -12.08 -1.20
CA PHE A 134 3.96 -12.07 0.20
C PHE A 134 2.90 -12.55 1.21
N ASP A 135 2.05 -13.50 0.81
CA ASP A 135 0.92 -14.02 1.61
C ASP A 135 -0.16 -12.99 2.04
N LYS A 136 0.03 -11.70 1.77
CA LYS A 136 -0.99 -10.64 1.89
C LYS A 136 -1.58 -10.28 0.53
N ASP A 137 -2.91 -10.15 0.49
CA ASP A 137 -3.61 -9.62 -0.67
C ASP A 137 -3.73 -8.09 -0.55
N TYR A 138 -2.72 -7.38 -1.05
CA TYR A 138 -2.72 -5.92 -1.07
C TYR A 138 -3.91 -5.34 -1.85
N PHE A 139 -4.46 -6.11 -2.80
CA PHE A 139 -5.64 -5.70 -3.54
C PHE A 139 -6.89 -5.74 -2.66
N ASP A 140 -7.07 -6.80 -1.86
CA ASP A 140 -8.19 -6.86 -0.90
C ASP A 140 -8.09 -5.78 0.18
N GLU A 141 -6.90 -5.51 0.72
CA GLU A 141 -6.69 -4.44 1.70
C GLU A 141 -7.04 -3.06 1.10
N LEU A 142 -6.62 -2.82 -0.15
CA LEU A 142 -6.98 -1.60 -0.88
C LEU A 142 -8.50 -1.49 -1.06
N LEU A 143 -9.17 -2.59 -1.43
CA LEU A 143 -10.64 -2.64 -1.54
C LEU A 143 -11.31 -2.34 -0.20
N GLU A 144 -10.81 -2.88 0.91
CA GLU A 144 -11.34 -2.60 2.24
C GLU A 144 -11.17 -1.12 2.62
N ARG A 145 -10.01 -0.52 2.35
CA ARG A 145 -9.80 0.92 2.57
C ARG A 145 -10.76 1.76 1.74
N ILE A 146 -10.95 1.42 0.45
CA ILE A 146 -11.94 2.10 -0.41
C ILE A 146 -13.36 1.93 0.15
N ARG A 147 -13.73 0.75 0.64
CA ARG A 147 -15.04 0.52 1.29
C ARG A 147 -15.18 1.34 2.57
N ALA A 148 -14.15 1.46 3.39
CA ALA A 148 -14.15 2.27 4.60
C ALA A 148 -14.30 3.77 4.27
N ILE A 149 -13.61 4.27 3.23
CA ILE A 149 -13.79 5.63 2.72
C ILE A 149 -15.25 5.83 2.27
N ARG A 150 -15.82 4.90 1.52
CA ARG A 150 -17.25 4.94 1.13
C ARG A 150 -18.21 4.87 2.32
N ALA A 151 -17.86 4.15 3.37
CA ALA A 151 -18.63 4.14 4.62
C ALA A 151 -18.57 5.49 5.35
N SER A 152 -17.46 6.23 5.22
CA SER A 152 -17.37 7.61 5.68
C SER A 152 -18.27 8.55 4.86
N GLU A 153 -18.40 8.33 3.55
CA GLU A 153 -19.38 9.03 2.70
C GLU A 153 -20.82 8.71 3.09
N ARG A 154 -21.12 7.46 3.47
CA ARG A 154 -22.42 7.12 4.08
C ARG A 154 -22.67 7.92 5.36
N ARG A 155 -21.66 8.10 6.21
CA ARG A 155 -21.78 8.99 7.40
C ARG A 155 -22.02 10.44 6.99
N PHE A 156 -21.45 10.90 5.88
CA PHE A 156 -21.71 12.22 5.33
C PHE A 156 -23.17 12.37 4.87
N TYR A 157 -23.70 11.40 4.13
CA TYR A 157 -25.14 11.35 3.80
C TYR A 157 -26.00 11.40 5.06
N GLN A 158 -25.66 10.60 6.06
CA GLN A 158 -26.40 10.52 7.32
C GLN A 158 -26.39 11.87 8.06
N LYS A 159 -25.25 12.56 8.13
CA LYS A 159 -25.20 13.91 8.72
C LYS A 159 -26.08 14.93 7.98
N ILE A 160 -26.17 14.86 6.65
CA ILE A 160 -27.05 15.76 5.88
C ILE A 160 -28.53 15.45 6.18
N THR A 161 -28.89 14.17 6.27
CA THR A 161 -30.27 13.77 6.60
C THR A 161 -30.64 14.14 8.04
N ASP A 162 -29.68 14.06 8.97
CA ASP A 162 -29.84 14.43 10.38
C ASP A 162 -30.02 15.95 10.50
N LEU A 163 -29.16 16.75 9.87
CA LEU A 163 -29.29 18.22 9.83
C LEU A 163 -30.62 18.67 9.22
N TYR A 164 -31.07 18.02 8.14
CA TYR A 164 -32.38 18.33 7.56
C TYR A 164 -33.51 18.03 8.54
N ALA A 165 -33.41 16.93 9.30
CA ALA A 165 -34.40 16.59 10.32
C ALA A 165 -34.39 17.59 11.50
N GLU A 166 -33.22 18.01 11.96
CA GLU A 166 -33.05 18.94 13.07
C GLU A 166 -33.43 20.39 12.71
N ALA A 167 -33.13 20.82 11.48
CA ALA A 167 -33.37 22.19 11.02
C ALA A 167 -34.79 22.42 10.46
N SER A 168 -35.55 21.35 10.19
CA SER A 168 -36.92 21.45 9.69
C SER A 168 -37.90 21.56 10.88
N ILE A 169 -38.60 22.69 10.95
CA ILE A 169 -39.55 23.00 12.04
C ILE A 169 -40.71 21.97 12.08
N ASP A 170 -41.12 21.47 10.91
CA ASP A 170 -42.24 20.57 10.68
C ASP A 170 -41.79 19.23 10.08
N TYR A 171 -40.63 18.72 10.51
CA TYR A 171 -40.08 17.46 10.00
C TYR A 171 -41.08 16.29 10.13
N ASP A 172 -41.41 15.67 8.99
CA ASP A 172 -42.10 14.39 8.93
C ASP A 172 -41.37 13.46 7.94
N PRO A 173 -40.81 12.31 8.39
CA PRO A 173 -40.11 11.37 7.52
C PRO A 173 -41.01 10.77 6.42
N LYS A 174 -42.33 10.83 6.57
CA LYS A 174 -43.29 10.35 5.57
C LYS A 174 -43.72 11.43 4.59
N ALA A 175 -43.44 12.70 4.85
CA ALA A 175 -43.85 13.78 3.97
C ALA A 175 -43.22 13.64 2.57
N PRO A 176 -43.97 13.92 1.49
CA PRO A 176 -43.44 13.83 0.13
C PRO A 176 -42.19 14.68 -0.09
N ILE A 177 -42.14 15.87 0.52
CA ILE A 177 -41.02 16.80 0.41
C ILE A 177 -39.73 16.25 1.03
N THR A 178 -39.82 15.62 2.21
CA THR A 178 -38.69 14.99 2.89
C THR A 178 -38.17 13.78 2.12
N GLN A 179 -39.06 12.93 1.62
CA GLN A 179 -38.67 11.82 0.76
C GLN A 179 -37.99 12.29 -0.53
N GLN A 180 -38.51 13.36 -1.14
CA GLN A 180 -37.93 13.93 -2.35
C GLN A 180 -36.56 14.57 -2.09
N PHE A 181 -36.38 15.23 -0.95
CA PHE A 181 -35.09 15.75 -0.51
C PHE A 181 -34.07 14.62 -0.34
N TYR A 182 -34.39 13.58 0.44
CA TYR A 182 -33.50 12.44 0.65
C TYR A 182 -33.13 11.74 -0.65
N LYS A 183 -34.11 11.46 -1.52
CA LYS A 183 -33.85 10.89 -2.86
C LYS A 183 -32.93 11.79 -3.68
N THR A 184 -33.13 13.10 -3.65
CA THR A 184 -32.33 14.07 -4.40
C THR A 184 -30.89 14.12 -3.88
N VAL A 185 -30.69 14.23 -2.57
CA VAL A 185 -29.35 14.25 -1.95
C VAL A 185 -28.62 12.94 -2.22
N GLN A 186 -29.30 11.81 -2.03
CA GLN A 186 -28.73 10.49 -2.28
C GLN A 186 -28.29 10.35 -3.74
N ASN A 187 -29.13 10.77 -4.69
CA ASN A 187 -28.80 10.68 -6.11
C ASN A 187 -27.65 11.62 -6.51
N LYS A 188 -27.59 12.82 -5.93
CA LYS A 188 -26.47 13.76 -6.10
C LYS A 188 -25.16 13.19 -5.57
N LEU A 189 -25.18 12.51 -4.42
CA LEU A 189 -24.00 11.86 -3.85
C LEU A 189 -23.53 10.69 -4.73
N HIS A 190 -24.46 9.83 -5.17
CA HIS A 190 -24.13 8.75 -6.11
C HIS A 190 -23.44 9.31 -7.36
N TRP A 191 -24.01 10.35 -7.97
CA TRP A 191 -23.42 10.97 -9.14
C TRP A 191 -22.05 11.59 -8.87
N ALA A 192 -21.88 12.31 -7.77
CA ALA A 192 -20.60 12.92 -7.40
C ALA A 192 -19.48 11.89 -7.19
N ILE A 193 -19.80 10.70 -6.68
CA ILE A 193 -18.82 9.66 -6.36
C ILE A 193 -18.53 8.76 -7.56
N THR A 194 -19.56 8.35 -8.30
CA THR A 194 -19.43 7.32 -9.35
C THR A 194 -19.60 7.86 -10.77
N GLY A 195 -19.91 9.15 -10.94
CA GLY A 195 -20.30 9.74 -12.22
C GLY A 195 -21.63 9.23 -12.76
N GLN A 196 -22.41 8.51 -11.94
CA GLN A 196 -23.65 7.83 -12.32
C GLN A 196 -24.73 8.07 -11.27
N THR A 197 -25.97 8.26 -11.71
CA THR A 197 -27.16 8.28 -10.86
C THR A 197 -27.46 6.89 -10.32
N ALA A 198 -28.26 6.80 -9.25
CA ALA A 198 -28.70 5.54 -8.67
C ALA A 198 -29.37 4.62 -9.71
N ALA A 199 -30.16 5.19 -10.63
CA ALA A 199 -30.81 4.43 -11.70
C ALA A 199 -29.79 3.84 -12.68
N GLU A 200 -28.78 4.61 -13.09
CA GLU A 200 -27.70 4.14 -13.96
C GLU A 200 -26.84 3.07 -13.28
N ILE A 201 -26.53 3.23 -11.99
CA ILE A 201 -25.81 2.23 -11.20
C ILE A 201 -26.57 0.90 -11.18
N ILE A 202 -27.88 0.93 -10.95
CA ILE A 202 -28.72 -0.27 -10.95
C ILE A 202 -28.73 -0.89 -12.35
N SER A 203 -28.99 -0.08 -13.38
CA SER A 203 -29.03 -0.55 -14.77
C SER A 203 -27.73 -1.21 -15.21
N ASN A 204 -26.57 -0.68 -14.78
CA ASN A 204 -25.26 -1.22 -15.13
C ASN A 204 -24.88 -2.49 -14.36
N ARG A 205 -25.52 -2.76 -13.21
CA ARG A 205 -25.22 -3.91 -12.35
C ARG A 205 -26.14 -5.10 -12.60
N VAL A 206 -27.37 -4.84 -13.06
CA VAL A 206 -28.35 -5.89 -13.35
C VAL A 206 -27.92 -6.64 -14.60
N ASP A 207 -27.80 -7.96 -14.49
CA ASP A 207 -27.41 -8.84 -15.58
C ASP A 207 -28.33 -10.06 -15.60
N ALA A 208 -29.24 -10.08 -16.57
CA ALA A 208 -30.25 -11.14 -16.71
C ALA A 208 -29.65 -12.52 -17.01
N ALA A 209 -28.39 -12.60 -17.46
CA ALA A 209 -27.71 -13.86 -17.72
C ALA A 209 -27.13 -14.50 -16.44
N LYS A 210 -27.06 -13.76 -15.32
CA LYS A 210 -26.53 -14.26 -14.05
C LYS A 210 -27.65 -14.80 -13.15
N PRO A 211 -27.36 -15.82 -12.32
CA PRO A 211 -28.28 -16.24 -11.26
C PRO A 211 -28.74 -15.03 -10.42
N ASN A 212 -30.03 -14.97 -10.12
CA ASN A 212 -30.66 -13.85 -9.40
C ASN A 212 -30.39 -12.46 -10.02
N MET A 213 -30.25 -12.38 -11.35
CA MET A 213 -29.97 -11.13 -12.09
C MET A 213 -28.69 -10.39 -11.66
N GLY A 214 -27.73 -11.10 -11.05
CA GLY A 214 -26.47 -10.52 -10.56
C GLY A 214 -26.57 -9.86 -9.18
N LEU A 215 -27.67 -10.08 -8.43
CA LEU A 215 -27.79 -9.65 -7.04
C LEU A 215 -26.70 -10.29 -6.17
N THR A 216 -25.95 -9.48 -5.43
CA THR A 216 -24.88 -9.96 -4.53
C THR A 216 -25.37 -10.16 -3.09
N THR A 217 -26.52 -9.61 -2.73
CA THR A 217 -27.13 -9.71 -1.39
C THR A 217 -28.65 -9.69 -1.51
N TRP A 218 -29.34 -10.53 -0.74
CA TRP A 218 -30.80 -10.59 -0.64
C TRP A 218 -31.18 -11.28 0.68
N LYS A 219 -32.41 -11.03 1.16
CA LYS A 219 -32.93 -11.65 2.39
C LYS A 219 -32.84 -13.19 2.27
N ASN A 220 -31.99 -13.82 3.10
CA ASN A 220 -31.60 -15.25 3.07
C ASN A 220 -30.50 -15.65 2.07
N ALA A 221 -29.55 -14.77 1.72
CA ALA A 221 -28.38 -15.14 0.93
C ALA A 221 -27.46 -16.16 1.66
N PRO A 222 -26.71 -17.02 0.95
CA PRO A 222 -25.92 -18.12 1.53
C PRO A 222 -24.90 -17.70 2.61
N GLU A 223 -24.37 -16.48 2.53
CA GLU A 223 -23.42 -15.91 3.50
C GLU A 223 -24.05 -14.81 4.42
N GLY A 224 -25.37 -14.58 4.34
CA GLY A 224 -26.05 -13.47 5.03
C GLY A 224 -25.74 -12.09 4.40
N LYS A 225 -26.66 -11.12 4.30
CA LYS A 225 -27.80 -10.72 5.12
C LYS A 225 -29.12 -10.71 4.35
#